data_AF-K4LHK1-F1
#
_entry.id   AF-K4LHK1-F1
#
_cell.length_a   1.000
_cell.length_b   1.000
_cell.length_c   1.000
_cell.angle_alpha   90.00
_cell.angle_beta   90.00
_cell.angle_gamma   90.00
#
_symmetry.space_group_name_H-M   'P 1'
#
loop_
_entity.id
_entity.type
_entity.pdbx_description
1 polymer ?
#
loop_
_entity_poly.entity_id
_entity_poly.type
_entity_poly.pdbx_seq_one_letter_code
_entity_poly.pdbx_strand_id
1 'polypeptide(L)'
;MHQQDGAVTYEHKVVTCQIVGGKPPLILGHEPIMPGEGETTAAKRLIDWLYKVYKHFADIVVVDAGFAKAPFINYLLNKNIHTVVRLKDDRMHIVRDAEGIFSRQVPTKQWREDKNTSTHTDITAWDEEQFETWDGVEKPLRVVKFIEIKHGHAIVGGKLKEALQKREILVATTLSKQEATPELIREIIHRRWEIENTGFHELKGNWNMEHCYIHQEVASQVILWFMLLAVNLFWLFLYRNRRSYKNSGFSQER
;
A
#
# COMPACT_ATOMS: atom_id res chain seq x y z
N MET A 1 3.85 16.11 -20.04
CA MET A 1 4.85 16.63 -20.99
C MET A 1 6.10 16.95 -20.19
N HIS A 2 7.14 16.15 -20.33
CA HIS A 2 8.44 16.43 -19.73
C HIS A 2 9.46 16.68 -20.85
N GLN A 3 10.36 17.64 -20.64
CA GLN A 3 11.54 17.78 -21.50
C GLN A 3 12.69 17.03 -20.83
N GLN A 4 13.20 16.00 -21.49
CA GLN A 4 14.40 15.29 -21.08
C GLN A 4 15.30 15.18 -22.31
N ASP A 5 16.53 15.70 -22.21
CA ASP A 5 17.54 15.66 -23.27
C ASP A 5 17.07 16.19 -24.65
N GLY A 6 16.23 17.24 -24.64
CA GLY A 6 15.70 17.86 -25.88
C GLY A 6 14.55 17.10 -26.55
N ALA A 7 14.15 15.94 -26.01
CA ALA A 7 12.96 15.22 -26.43
C ALA A 7 11.75 15.58 -25.55
N VAL A 8 10.60 15.79 -26.19
CA VAL A 8 9.32 15.93 -25.50
C VAL A 8 8.77 14.54 -25.22
N THR A 9 8.69 14.17 -23.94
CA THR A 9 8.08 12.91 -23.50
C THR A 9 6.63 13.14 -23.08
N TYR A 10 5.76 12.26 -23.56
CA TYR A 10 4.36 12.17 -23.18
C TYR A 10 4.19 10.94 -22.29
N GLU A 11 3.57 11.15 -21.14
CA GLU A 11 3.31 10.09 -20.16
C GLU A 11 1.82 10.08 -19.83
N HIS A 12 1.27 8.89 -19.64
CA HIS A 12 -0.05 8.68 -19.07
C HIS A 12 0.14 8.25 -17.63
N LYS A 13 -0.44 9.00 -16.70
CA LYS A 13 -0.43 8.66 -15.28
C LYS A 13 -1.81 8.16 -14.89
N VAL A 14 -1.85 7.08 -14.13
CA VAL A 14 -3.08 6.51 -13.59
C VAL A 14 -2.89 6.19 -12.12
N VAL A 15 -3.95 6.30 -11.35
CA VAL A 15 -4.06 5.67 -10.03
C VAL A 15 -4.80 4.34 -10.20
N THR A 16 -4.40 3.32 -9.47
CA THR A 16 -5.05 1.99 -9.51
C THR A 16 -5.54 1.61 -8.12
N CYS A 17 -6.61 0.83 -8.07
CA CYS A 17 -7.11 0.21 -6.84
C CYS A 17 -7.01 -1.30 -6.97
N GLN A 18 -6.32 -1.94 -6.02
CA GLN A 18 -6.05 -3.37 -6.03
C GLN A 18 -6.35 -3.98 -4.66
N ILE A 19 -6.90 -5.18 -4.65
CA ILE A 19 -7.06 -5.99 -3.45
C ILE A 19 -5.69 -6.54 -3.01
N VAL A 20 -5.34 -6.31 -1.74
CA VAL A 20 -4.11 -6.79 -1.11
C VAL A 20 -4.43 -7.69 0.09
N GLY A 21 -3.48 -8.54 0.50
CA GLY A 21 -3.67 -9.42 1.67
C GLY A 21 -4.46 -10.70 1.41
N GLY A 22 -5.17 -10.79 0.29
CA GLY A 22 -5.85 -12.00 -0.18
C GLY A 22 -5.50 -12.34 -1.63
N LYS A 23 -5.58 -13.63 -1.99
CA LYS A 23 -5.45 -14.08 -3.39
C LYS A 23 -6.82 -14.45 -3.97
N PRO A 24 -7.09 -14.15 -5.26
CA PRO A 24 -6.22 -13.45 -6.21
C PRO A 24 -6.10 -11.93 -5.92
N PRO A 25 -4.99 -11.28 -6.32
CA PRO A 25 -4.72 -9.86 -6.05
C PRO A 25 -5.43 -8.96 -7.08
N LEU A 26 -6.75 -9.04 -7.14
CA LEU A 26 -7.53 -8.42 -8.22
C LEU A 26 -7.39 -6.90 -8.26
N ILE A 27 -7.28 -6.36 -9.47
CA ILE A 27 -7.31 -4.92 -9.71
C ILE A 27 -8.76 -4.53 -9.98
N LEU A 28 -9.30 -3.67 -9.11
CA LEU A 28 -10.71 -3.26 -9.16
C LEU A 28 -10.96 -2.17 -10.21
N GLY A 29 -9.95 -1.34 -10.47
CA GLY A 29 -10.01 -0.33 -11.50
C GLY A 29 -8.82 0.61 -11.51
N HIS A 30 -8.83 1.52 -12.48
CA HIS A 30 -7.87 2.60 -12.59
C HIS A 30 -8.58 3.90 -12.97
N GLU A 31 -7.92 5.03 -12.70
CA GLU A 31 -8.39 6.36 -13.08
C GLU A 31 -7.22 7.21 -13.58
N PRO A 32 -7.34 7.89 -14.73
CA PRO A 32 -6.30 8.79 -15.23
C PRO A 32 -6.12 10.00 -14.29
N ILE A 33 -4.87 10.42 -14.12
CA ILE A 33 -4.52 11.70 -13.49
C ILE A 33 -4.54 12.76 -14.59
N MET A 34 -5.49 13.69 -14.52
CA MET A 34 -5.66 14.72 -15.54
C MET A 34 -4.61 15.84 -15.39
N PRO A 35 -4.35 16.64 -16.44
CA PRO A 35 -3.44 17.78 -16.34
C PRO A 35 -3.82 18.73 -15.19
N GLY A 36 -2.83 19.05 -14.34
CA GLY A 36 -3.03 19.92 -13.17
C GLY A 36 -3.56 19.21 -11.92
N GLU A 37 -3.88 17.91 -11.99
CA GLU A 37 -4.34 17.14 -10.85
C GLU A 37 -3.21 16.39 -10.13
N GLY A 38 -3.42 16.16 -8.84
CA GLY A 38 -2.61 15.22 -8.06
C GLY A 38 -3.27 13.84 -7.94
N GLU A 39 -2.48 12.85 -7.54
CA GLU A 39 -2.91 11.45 -7.32
C GLU A 39 -4.16 11.34 -6.43
N THR A 40 -4.22 12.12 -5.34
CA THR A 40 -5.36 12.10 -4.42
C THR A 40 -6.67 12.57 -5.06
N THR A 41 -6.61 13.43 -6.08
CA THR A 41 -7.81 13.90 -6.80
C THR A 41 -8.34 12.80 -7.71
N ALA A 42 -7.47 12.18 -8.50
CA ALA A 42 -7.83 11.03 -9.34
C ALA A 42 -8.31 9.85 -8.49
N ALA A 43 -7.67 9.57 -7.35
CA ALA A 43 -8.09 8.48 -6.48
C ALA A 43 -9.49 8.68 -5.90
N LYS A 44 -9.87 9.92 -5.56
CA LYS A 44 -11.26 10.22 -5.14
C LYS A 44 -12.26 9.89 -6.25
N ARG A 45 -11.99 10.28 -7.50
CA ARG A 45 -12.84 9.88 -8.64
C ARG A 45 -12.93 8.36 -8.79
N LEU A 46 -11.80 7.66 -8.67
CA LEU A 46 -11.77 6.19 -8.71
C LEU A 46 -12.63 5.60 -7.60
N ILE A 47 -12.50 6.10 -6.37
CA ILE A 47 -13.30 5.67 -5.21
C ILE A 47 -14.80 5.92 -5.44
N ASP A 48 -15.19 7.08 -5.98
CA ASP A 48 -16.60 7.35 -6.34
C ASP A 48 -17.13 6.35 -7.36
N TRP A 49 -16.35 6.06 -8.39
CA TRP A 49 -16.72 5.08 -9.41
C TRP A 49 -16.85 3.67 -8.79
N LEU A 50 -15.86 3.23 -8.02
CA LEU A 50 -15.90 1.94 -7.32
C LEU A 50 -17.10 1.85 -6.37
N TYR A 51 -17.39 2.91 -5.63
CA TYR A 51 -18.52 2.95 -4.71
C TYR A 51 -19.87 2.92 -5.45
N LYS A 52 -19.95 3.58 -6.62
CA LYS A 52 -21.14 3.52 -7.46
C LYS A 52 -21.38 2.12 -8.02
N VAL A 53 -20.33 1.46 -8.49
CA VAL A 53 -20.38 0.15 -9.18
C VAL A 53 -20.53 -1.01 -8.19
N TYR A 54 -19.70 -1.06 -7.16
CA TYR A 54 -19.58 -2.19 -6.23
C TYR A 54 -20.19 -1.91 -4.85
N LYS A 55 -20.75 -0.72 -4.62
CA LYS A 55 -21.21 -0.25 -3.30
C LYS A 55 -20.05 -0.21 -2.31
N HIS A 56 -20.20 -0.80 -1.13
CA HIS A 56 -19.15 -0.83 -0.13
C HIS A 56 -18.04 -1.80 -0.56
N PHE A 57 -17.19 -1.36 -1.49
CA PHE A 57 -16.20 -2.21 -2.17
C PHE A 57 -15.05 -2.63 -1.26
N ALA A 58 -14.82 -1.91 -0.16
CA ALA A 58 -13.78 -2.19 0.81
C ALA A 58 -14.16 -1.61 2.17
N ASP A 59 -13.87 -2.34 3.24
CA ASP A 59 -13.94 -1.84 4.61
C ASP A 59 -12.72 -0.97 4.96
N ILE A 60 -11.56 -1.29 4.37
CA ILE A 60 -10.27 -0.65 4.64
C ILE A 60 -9.56 -0.33 3.32
N VAL A 61 -9.09 0.91 3.19
CA VAL A 61 -8.18 1.36 2.13
C VAL A 61 -6.81 1.62 2.75
N VAL A 62 -5.77 0.96 2.22
CA VAL A 62 -4.38 1.17 2.62
C VAL A 62 -3.62 1.94 1.54
N VAL A 63 -2.90 2.98 1.95
CA VAL A 63 -2.20 3.90 1.03
C VAL A 63 -0.82 4.29 1.55
N ASP A 64 0.03 4.78 0.65
CA ASP A 64 1.36 5.26 1.00
C ASP A 64 1.35 6.69 1.57
N ALA A 65 2.54 7.25 1.80
CA ALA A 65 2.69 8.57 2.40
C ALA A 65 2.27 9.72 1.49
N GLY A 66 2.21 9.54 0.16
CA GLY A 66 1.70 10.55 -0.77
C GLY A 66 0.22 10.85 -0.58
N PHE A 67 -0.51 9.90 0.00
CA PHE A 67 -1.92 10.02 0.36
C PHE A 67 -2.16 10.53 1.78
N ALA A 68 -1.10 10.83 2.55
CA ALA A 68 -1.19 11.45 3.87
C ALA A 68 -1.68 12.91 3.76
N LYS A 69 -2.96 13.08 3.42
CA LYS A 69 -3.65 14.37 3.28
C LYS A 69 -5.01 14.29 3.94
N ALA A 70 -5.30 15.23 4.84
CA ALA A 70 -6.57 15.28 5.56
C ALA A 70 -7.81 15.23 4.64
N PRO A 71 -7.87 15.96 3.51
CA PRO A 71 -9.01 15.88 2.61
C PRO A 71 -9.22 14.50 1.98
N PHE A 72 -8.19 13.65 1.88
CA PHE A 72 -8.33 12.29 1.37
C PHE A 72 -8.84 11.33 2.45
N ILE A 73 -8.33 11.46 3.67
CA ILE A 73 -8.77 10.68 4.83
C ILE A 73 -10.25 10.95 5.13
N ASN A 74 -10.66 12.23 5.22
CA ASN A 74 -12.06 12.59 5.45
C ASN A 74 -12.98 12.09 4.33
N TYR A 75 -12.48 12.05 3.10
CA TYR A 75 -13.26 11.57 1.97
C TYR A 75 -13.59 10.08 2.07
N LEU A 76 -12.65 9.25 2.56
CA LEU A 76 -12.90 7.84 2.87
C LEU A 76 -13.79 7.68 4.10
N LEU A 77 -13.55 8.46 5.16
CA LEU A 77 -14.38 8.49 6.37
C LEU A 77 -15.86 8.77 6.04
N ASN A 78 -16.14 9.73 5.17
CA ASN A 78 -17.49 10.09 4.73
C ASN A 78 -18.20 8.96 3.93
N LYS A 79 -17.47 7.95 3.49
CA LYS A 79 -17.99 6.74 2.83
C LYS A 79 -18.04 5.52 3.77
N ASN A 80 -17.74 5.73 5.05
CA ASN A 80 -17.56 4.70 6.08
C ASN A 80 -16.44 3.69 5.75
N ILE A 81 -15.40 4.14 5.05
CA ILE A 81 -14.25 3.30 4.70
C ILE A 81 -13.09 3.69 5.62
N HIS A 82 -12.51 2.72 6.33
CA HIS A 82 -11.36 2.98 7.16
C HIS A 82 -10.11 3.21 6.31
N THR A 83 -9.20 4.05 6.81
CA THR A 83 -7.94 4.34 6.13
C THR A 83 -6.78 3.86 6.97
N VAL A 84 -5.81 3.20 6.35
CA VAL A 84 -4.48 2.95 6.92
C VAL A 84 -3.45 3.65 6.04
N VAL A 85 -2.81 4.69 6.56
CA VAL A 85 -1.90 5.55 5.79
C VAL A 85 -0.52 5.57 6.39
N ARG A 86 0.49 5.45 5.54
CA ARG A 86 1.89 5.59 5.94
C ARG A 86 2.20 7.03 6.34
N LEU A 87 2.90 7.20 7.46
CA LEU A 87 3.50 8.48 7.83
C LEU A 87 5.01 8.47 7.55
N LYS A 88 5.51 9.51 6.88
CA LYS A 88 6.95 9.70 6.57
C LYS A 88 7.45 11.14 6.71
N ASP A 89 6.56 12.13 6.70
CA ASP A 89 6.95 13.54 6.75
C ASP A 89 7.01 14.01 8.22
N ASP A 90 8.22 14.20 8.74
CA ASP A 90 8.51 14.64 10.11
C ASP A 90 8.08 16.09 10.40
N ARG A 91 7.65 16.84 9.37
CA ARG A 91 7.10 18.19 9.52
C ARG A 91 5.64 18.17 9.94
N MET A 92 4.94 17.05 9.76
CA MET A 92 3.54 16.92 10.16
C MET A 92 3.42 16.91 11.68
N HIS A 93 2.50 17.71 12.23
CA HIS A 93 2.26 17.80 13.67
C HIS A 93 1.94 16.43 14.31
N ILE A 94 1.05 15.65 13.69
CA ILE A 94 0.75 14.28 14.15
C ILE A 94 1.99 13.37 14.24
N VAL A 95 2.98 13.53 13.35
CA VAL A 95 4.21 12.73 13.40
C VAL A 95 5.04 13.14 14.61
N ARG A 96 5.23 14.45 14.81
CA ARG A 96 6.00 14.98 15.95
C ARG A 96 5.37 14.62 17.28
N ASP A 97 4.05 14.69 17.38
CA ASP A 97 3.34 14.34 18.62
C ASP A 97 3.42 12.85 18.89
N ALA A 98 3.25 12.01 17.86
CA ALA A 98 3.41 10.56 17.99
C ALA A 98 4.83 10.20 18.45
N GLU A 99 5.87 10.79 17.85
CA GLU A 99 7.25 10.58 18.28
C GLU A 99 7.50 11.08 19.71
N GLY A 100 6.94 12.25 20.06
CA GLY A 100 7.02 12.81 21.42
C GLY A 100 6.37 11.91 22.47
N ILE A 101 5.20 11.34 22.18
CA ILE A 101 4.50 10.39 23.05
C ILE A 101 5.27 9.08 23.13
N PHE A 102 5.61 8.46 21.99
CA PHE A 102 6.25 7.14 21.96
C PHE A 102 7.66 7.14 22.53
N SER A 103 8.40 8.25 22.45
CA SER A 103 9.73 8.37 23.08
C SER A 103 9.70 8.32 24.61
N ARG A 104 8.53 8.55 25.22
CA ARG A 104 8.32 8.57 26.68
C ARG A 104 7.56 7.34 27.19
N GLN A 105 7.15 6.45 26.29
CA GLN A 105 6.39 5.25 26.61
C GLN A 105 7.23 4.00 26.42
N VAL A 106 6.97 2.99 27.25
CA VAL A 106 7.39 1.62 26.94
C VAL A 106 6.58 1.08 25.77
N PRO A 107 7.13 0.15 24.96
CA PRO A 107 6.38 -0.47 23.88
C PRO A 107 5.06 -1.08 24.36
N THR A 108 3.99 -0.84 23.62
CA THR A 108 2.69 -1.48 23.86
C THR A 108 2.77 -2.99 23.65
N LYS A 109 3.56 -3.43 22.68
CA LYS A 109 3.73 -4.86 22.38
C LYS A 109 5.08 -5.19 21.76
N GLN A 110 5.58 -6.37 22.06
CA GLN A 110 6.78 -6.95 21.45
C GLN A 110 6.50 -8.41 21.08
N TRP A 111 6.94 -8.81 19.90
CA TRP A 111 6.84 -10.21 19.46
C TRP A 111 7.92 -10.54 18.43
N ARG A 112 8.12 -11.83 18.21
CA ARG A 112 9.03 -12.38 17.21
C ARG A 112 8.26 -13.15 16.16
N GLU A 113 8.65 -12.97 14.90
CA GLU A 113 8.19 -13.78 13.77
C GLU A 113 9.37 -14.54 13.18
N ASP A 114 9.40 -15.85 13.38
CA ASP A 114 10.40 -16.73 12.78
C ASP A 114 10.02 -17.01 11.32
N LYS A 115 10.94 -16.72 10.38
CA LYS A 115 10.76 -17.06 8.96
C LYS A 115 11.29 -18.45 8.64
N ASN A 116 12.45 -18.79 9.22
CA ASN A 116 13.04 -20.12 9.18
C ASN A 116 13.98 -20.30 10.38
N THR A 117 14.68 -21.42 10.46
CA THR A 117 15.59 -21.75 11.58
C THR A 117 16.72 -20.74 11.82
N SER A 118 17.02 -19.87 10.86
CA SER A 118 18.16 -18.94 10.89
C SER A 118 17.78 -17.46 10.65
N THR A 119 16.50 -17.19 10.42
CA THR A 119 16.00 -15.85 10.12
C THR A 119 14.73 -15.58 10.89
N HIS A 120 14.70 -14.45 11.59
CA HIS A 120 13.54 -14.01 12.36
C HIS A 120 13.43 -12.49 12.29
N THR A 121 12.25 -11.98 12.59
CA THR A 121 12.03 -10.55 12.74
C THR A 121 11.58 -10.30 14.17
N ASP A 122 12.31 -9.46 14.89
CA ASP A 122 11.87 -8.92 16.18
C ASP A 122 11.10 -7.63 15.92
N ILE A 123 9.88 -7.56 16.43
CA ILE A 123 8.97 -6.44 16.25
C ILE A 123 8.67 -5.81 17.60
N THR A 124 8.81 -4.49 17.65
CA THR A 124 8.41 -3.67 18.79
C THR A 124 7.40 -2.64 18.31
N ALA A 125 6.24 -2.56 18.96
CA ALA A 125 5.16 -1.67 18.58
C ALA A 125 4.77 -0.71 19.73
N TRP A 126 4.51 0.54 19.36
CA TRP A 126 3.81 1.53 20.16
C TRP A 126 2.52 1.89 19.45
N ASP A 127 1.44 1.99 20.21
CA ASP A 127 0.09 2.06 19.66
C ASP A 127 -0.76 2.96 20.55
N GLU A 128 -1.13 4.13 20.04
CA GLU A 128 -1.97 5.08 20.75
C GLU A 128 -3.08 5.68 19.90
N GLU A 129 -4.15 6.07 20.56
CA GLU A 129 -5.34 6.69 19.96
C GLU A 129 -5.44 8.17 20.33
N GLN A 130 -6.46 8.84 19.80
CA GLN A 130 -6.81 10.23 20.12
C GLN A 130 -5.75 11.24 19.66
N PHE A 131 -5.11 10.98 18.52
CA PHE A 131 -4.28 11.97 17.84
C PHE A 131 -5.15 12.97 17.08
N GLU A 132 -5.20 14.20 17.57
CA GLU A 132 -6.02 15.29 17.02
C GLU A 132 -5.21 16.35 16.27
N THR A 133 -3.88 16.23 16.28
CA THR A 133 -2.98 17.26 15.77
C THR A 133 -2.73 17.18 14.27
N TRP A 134 -3.55 16.41 13.55
CA TRP A 134 -3.56 16.44 12.10
C TRP A 134 -4.59 17.45 11.61
N ASP A 135 -4.11 18.66 11.29
CA ASP A 135 -4.95 19.75 10.80
C ASP A 135 -5.86 19.33 9.64
N GLY A 136 -7.16 19.55 9.83
CA GLY A 136 -8.20 19.29 8.85
C GLY A 136 -8.74 17.87 8.83
N VAL A 137 -8.23 16.92 9.64
CA VAL A 137 -8.86 15.61 9.77
C VAL A 137 -10.07 15.72 10.70
N GLU A 138 -11.22 15.18 10.29
CA GLU A 138 -12.50 15.36 10.99
C GLU A 138 -12.64 14.55 12.29
N LYS A 139 -11.81 13.52 12.48
CA LYS A 139 -11.87 12.62 13.63
C LYS A 139 -10.47 12.39 14.20
N PRO A 140 -10.34 12.19 15.53
CA PRO A 140 -9.09 11.75 16.12
C PRO A 140 -8.63 10.44 15.48
N LEU A 141 -7.33 10.34 15.22
CA LEU A 141 -6.73 9.16 14.61
C LEU A 141 -6.02 8.30 15.65
N ARG A 142 -5.78 7.05 15.28
CA ARG A 142 -4.84 6.16 15.95
C ARG A 142 -3.52 6.18 15.21
N VAL A 143 -2.41 6.24 15.93
CA VAL A 143 -1.06 6.14 15.37
C VAL A 143 -0.38 4.92 15.94
N VAL A 144 0.25 4.13 15.05
CA VAL A 144 1.02 2.94 15.42
C VAL A 144 2.43 3.07 14.85
N LYS A 145 3.42 2.90 15.72
CA LYS A 145 4.84 2.86 15.39
C LYS A 145 5.34 1.43 15.54
N PHE A 146 6.03 0.92 14.53
CA PHE A 146 6.76 -0.34 14.59
C PHE A 146 8.25 -0.10 14.39
N ILE A 147 9.07 -0.77 15.19
CA ILE A 147 10.48 -1.00 14.91
C ILE A 147 10.63 -2.48 14.60
N GLU A 148 11.09 -2.79 13.39
CA GLU A 148 11.34 -4.14 12.93
C GLU A 148 12.83 -4.35 12.75
N ILE A 149 13.37 -5.37 13.42
CA ILE A 149 14.75 -5.79 13.26
C ILE A 149 14.72 -7.17 12.63
N LYS A 150 15.10 -7.23 11.35
CA LYS A 150 15.23 -8.50 10.63
C LYS A 150 16.62 -9.05 10.86
N HIS A 151 16.67 -10.22 11.47
CA HIS A 151 17.85 -11.03 11.66
C HIS A 151 17.96 -12.04 10.52
N GLY A 152 19.12 -12.09 9.90
CA GLY A 152 19.42 -13.12 8.91
C GLY A 152 20.88 -13.10 8.52
N HIS A 153 21.16 -13.59 7.32
CA HIS A 153 22.51 -13.72 6.82
C HIS A 153 22.62 -13.15 5.41
N ALA A 154 23.75 -12.52 5.11
CA ALA A 154 24.10 -12.05 3.77
C ALA A 154 25.47 -12.58 3.38
N ILE A 155 25.65 -12.87 2.09
CA ILE A 155 26.97 -13.23 1.55
C ILE A 155 27.73 -11.94 1.28
N VAL A 156 28.80 -11.70 2.04
CA VAL A 156 29.68 -10.54 1.86
C VAL A 156 31.09 -11.03 1.57
N GLY A 157 31.54 -10.84 0.33
CA GLY A 157 32.84 -11.34 -0.13
C GLY A 157 32.95 -12.86 -0.11
N GLY A 158 31.88 -13.57 -0.50
CA GLY A 158 31.84 -15.03 -0.57
C GLY A 158 31.70 -15.74 0.78
N LYS A 159 31.58 -15.01 1.90
CA LYS A 159 31.35 -15.57 3.24
C LYS A 159 29.97 -15.19 3.76
N LEU A 160 29.29 -16.16 4.39
CA LEU A 160 28.05 -15.92 5.10
C LEU A 160 28.34 -15.09 6.36
N LYS A 161 27.67 -13.95 6.51
CA LYS A 161 27.75 -13.09 7.69
C LYS A 161 26.35 -12.77 8.19
N GLU A 162 26.21 -12.59 9.50
CA GLU A 162 24.98 -12.05 10.08
C GLU A 162 24.69 -10.66 9.49
N ALA A 163 23.44 -10.44 9.16
CA ALA A 163 22.92 -9.19 8.63
C ALA A 163 21.71 -8.78 9.46
N LEU A 164 21.73 -7.52 9.91
CA LEU A 164 20.63 -6.89 10.62
C LEU A 164 20.04 -5.78 9.75
N GLN A 165 18.76 -5.88 9.45
CA GLN A 165 18.03 -4.81 8.78
C GLN A 165 16.98 -4.22 9.72
N LYS A 166 17.23 -2.99 10.18
CA LYS A 166 16.26 -2.21 10.95
C LYS A 166 15.34 -1.45 10.00
N ARG A 167 14.03 -1.51 10.24
CA ARG A 167 13.03 -0.66 9.58
C ARG A 167 12.16 -0.01 10.65
N GLU A 168 11.89 1.27 10.47
CA GLU A 168 10.97 2.03 11.31
C GLU A 168 9.70 2.33 10.52
N ILE A 169 8.56 2.02 11.11
CA ILE A 169 7.27 2.10 10.46
C ILE A 169 6.26 2.90 11.28
N LEU A 170 5.95 4.12 10.86
CA LEU A 170 4.89 4.94 11.44
C LEU A 170 3.64 4.93 10.54
N VAL A 171 2.47 4.73 11.13
CA VAL A 171 1.19 4.57 10.43
C VAL A 171 0.11 5.33 11.19
N ALA A 172 -0.75 6.05 10.48
CA ALA A 172 -2.01 6.55 11.04
C ALA A 172 -3.17 5.72 10.50
N THR A 173 -4.19 5.51 11.33
CA THR A 173 -5.40 4.77 10.95
C THR A 173 -6.64 5.36 11.59
N THR A 174 -7.77 5.18 10.92
CA THR A 174 -9.10 5.49 11.46
C THR A 174 -9.73 4.28 12.18
N LEU A 175 -9.03 3.14 12.23
CA LEU A 175 -9.44 1.96 13.03
C LEU A 175 -9.08 2.19 14.49
N SER A 176 -10.02 1.90 15.37
CA SER A 176 -9.81 1.87 16.81
C SER A 176 -9.00 0.64 17.26
N LYS A 177 -8.48 0.67 18.49
CA LYS A 177 -7.81 -0.45 19.16
C LYS A 177 -8.72 -1.67 19.32
N GLN A 178 -10.04 -1.46 19.39
CA GLN A 178 -11.03 -2.54 19.46
C GLN A 178 -11.24 -3.21 18.08
N GLU A 179 -11.15 -2.44 16.99
CA GLU A 179 -11.38 -2.94 15.63
C GLU A 179 -10.16 -3.68 15.05
N ALA A 180 -8.94 -3.27 15.41
CA ALA A 180 -7.72 -3.89 14.88
C ALA A 180 -6.58 -3.93 15.90
N THR A 181 -5.88 -5.05 16.00
CA THR A 181 -4.65 -5.16 16.81
C THR A 181 -3.47 -4.50 16.08
N PRO A 182 -2.39 -4.11 16.78
CA PRO A 182 -1.18 -3.58 16.12
C PRO A 182 -0.59 -4.58 15.10
N GLU A 183 -0.69 -5.88 15.31
CA GLU A 183 -0.28 -6.89 14.33
C GLU A 183 -1.09 -6.82 13.04
N LEU A 184 -2.41 -6.65 13.14
CA LEU A 184 -3.26 -6.50 11.96
C LEU A 184 -2.93 -5.21 11.20
N ILE A 185 -2.71 -4.09 11.89
CA ILE A 185 -2.28 -2.83 11.26
C ILE A 185 -0.93 -3.02 10.55
N ARG A 186 0.00 -3.75 11.19
CA ARG A 186 1.28 -4.11 10.57
C ARG A 186 1.07 -4.96 9.33
N GLU A 187 0.26 -6.01 9.41
CA GLU A 187 -0.04 -6.85 8.26
C GLU A 187 -0.58 -5.99 7.12
N ILE A 188 -1.60 -5.17 7.36
CA ILE A 188 -2.22 -4.29 6.35
C ILE A 188 -1.15 -3.40 5.66
N ILE A 189 -0.29 -2.72 6.42
CA ILE A 189 0.72 -1.83 5.81
C ILE A 189 1.82 -2.59 5.06
N HIS A 190 2.16 -3.81 5.48
CA HIS A 190 3.07 -4.69 4.72
C HIS A 190 2.41 -5.23 3.46
N ARG A 191 1.12 -5.60 3.49
CA ARG A 191 0.36 -6.05 2.32
C ARG A 191 0.28 -4.97 1.25
N ARG A 192 0.33 -3.68 1.62
CA ARG A 192 0.47 -2.58 0.64
C ARG A 192 1.72 -2.73 -0.24
N TRP A 193 2.84 -3.26 0.28
CA TRP A 193 4.03 -3.55 -0.54
C TRP A 193 3.77 -4.62 -1.61
N GLU A 194 2.74 -5.47 -1.47
CA GLU A 194 2.37 -6.43 -2.53
C GLU A 194 1.91 -5.75 -3.81
N ILE A 195 1.39 -4.51 -3.74
CA ILE A 195 1.01 -3.75 -4.95
C ILE A 195 2.24 -3.49 -5.81
N GLU A 196 3.37 -3.18 -5.19
CA GLU A 196 4.62 -2.94 -5.92
C GLU A 196 5.11 -4.25 -6.57
N ASN A 197 5.10 -5.36 -5.84
CA ASN A 197 5.67 -6.63 -6.29
C ASN A 197 4.76 -7.48 -7.19
N THR A 198 3.47 -7.62 -6.86
CA THR A 198 2.52 -8.48 -7.60
C THR A 198 1.61 -7.67 -8.52
N GLY A 199 1.35 -6.40 -8.23
CA GLY A 199 0.55 -5.53 -9.10
C GLY A 199 1.40 -4.92 -10.20
N PHE A 200 2.09 -3.82 -9.87
CA PHE A 200 2.82 -3.04 -10.86
C PHE A 200 4.00 -3.78 -11.47
N HIS A 201 4.85 -4.45 -10.67
CA HIS A 201 6.01 -5.16 -11.25
C HIS A 201 5.57 -6.26 -12.22
N GLU A 202 4.52 -7.02 -11.90
CA GLU A 202 3.94 -8.02 -12.80
C GLU A 202 3.39 -7.38 -14.08
N LEU A 203 2.57 -6.34 -13.95
CA LEU A 203 1.98 -5.64 -15.10
C LEU A 203 3.04 -5.03 -16.02
N LYS A 204 4.10 -4.45 -15.44
CA LYS A 204 5.20 -3.85 -16.18
C LYS A 204 6.06 -4.91 -16.86
N GLY A 205 6.48 -5.94 -16.13
CA GLY A 205 7.43 -6.95 -16.60
C GLY A 205 6.83 -8.01 -17.52
N ASN A 206 5.62 -8.49 -17.21
CA ASN A 206 5.02 -9.63 -17.90
C ASN A 206 3.84 -9.26 -18.81
N TRP A 207 3.26 -8.07 -18.63
CA TRP A 207 2.09 -7.61 -19.39
C TRP A 207 2.34 -6.33 -20.20
N ASN A 208 3.58 -5.82 -20.23
CA ASN A 208 3.99 -4.63 -20.99
C ASN A 208 3.14 -3.38 -20.70
N MET A 209 2.69 -3.18 -19.46
CA MET A 209 1.86 -2.02 -19.09
C MET A 209 2.56 -0.66 -19.35
N GLU A 210 3.90 -0.61 -19.33
CA GLU A 210 4.64 0.63 -19.62
C GLU A 210 4.68 0.97 -21.12
N HIS A 211 4.27 0.04 -21.99
CA HIS A 211 4.25 0.28 -23.41
C HIS A 211 3.03 1.11 -23.80
N CYS A 212 3.25 2.34 -24.24
CA CYS A 212 2.20 3.20 -24.76
C CYS A 212 1.86 2.82 -26.21
N TYR A 213 0.87 1.95 -26.39
CA TYR A 213 0.40 1.52 -27.71
C TYR A 213 -0.25 2.65 -28.53
N ILE A 214 -0.87 3.62 -27.85
CA ILE A 214 -1.55 4.76 -28.47
C ILE A 214 -1.65 5.92 -27.47
N HIS A 215 -1.40 7.15 -27.94
CA HIS A 215 -1.46 8.36 -27.10
C HIS A 215 -2.86 8.99 -26.99
N GLN A 216 -3.82 8.51 -27.78
CA GLN A 216 -5.20 8.98 -27.72
C GLN A 216 -5.84 8.52 -26.40
N GLU A 217 -6.29 9.49 -25.60
CA GLU A 217 -6.66 9.28 -24.18
C GLU A 217 -7.71 8.17 -23.96
N VAL A 218 -8.75 8.11 -24.81
CA VAL A 218 -9.78 7.08 -24.66
C VAL A 218 -9.24 5.71 -25.04
N ALA A 219 -8.53 5.59 -26.17
CA ALA A 219 -7.98 4.31 -26.59
C ALA A 219 -6.91 3.79 -25.63
N SER A 220 -6.07 4.65 -25.04
CA SER A 220 -5.07 4.22 -24.07
C SER A 220 -5.72 3.64 -22.81
N GLN A 221 -6.80 4.26 -22.33
CA GLN A 221 -7.60 3.73 -21.22
C GLN A 221 -8.30 2.42 -21.57
N VAL A 222 -8.88 2.31 -22.78
CA VAL A 222 -9.53 1.06 -23.23
C VAL A 222 -8.53 -0.10 -23.29
N ILE A 223 -7.33 0.13 -23.81
CA ILE A 223 -6.26 -0.89 -23.84
C ILE A 223 -5.88 -1.31 -22.42
N LEU A 224 -5.73 -0.35 -21.50
CA LEU A 224 -5.43 -0.65 -20.11
C LEU A 224 -6.56 -1.49 -19.47
N TRP A 225 -7.83 -1.15 -19.69
CA TRP A 225 -8.96 -1.96 -19.21
C TRP A 225 -8.94 -3.40 -19.76
N PHE A 226 -8.63 -3.60 -21.04
CA PHE A 226 -8.48 -4.94 -21.62
C PHE A 226 -7.34 -5.72 -20.96
N MET A 227 -6.20 -5.06 -20.71
CA MET A 227 -5.07 -5.67 -20.02
C MET A 227 -5.44 -6.08 -18.59
N LEU A 228 -6.07 -5.19 -17.83
CA LEU A 228 -6.51 -5.47 -16.46
C LEU A 228 -7.55 -6.60 -16.40
N LEU A 229 -8.49 -6.64 -17.36
CA LEU A 229 -9.46 -7.73 -17.48
C LEU A 229 -8.76 -9.06 -17.73
N ALA A 230 -7.82 -9.11 -18.69
CA ALA A 230 -7.08 -10.33 -19.01
C ALA A 230 -6.27 -10.83 -17.80
N VAL A 231 -5.55 -9.93 -17.10
CA VAL A 231 -4.76 -10.23 -15.91
C VAL A 231 -5.66 -10.77 -14.78
N ASN A 232 -6.78 -10.10 -14.50
CA ASN A 232 -7.71 -10.52 -13.45
C ASN A 232 -8.30 -11.91 -13.74
N LEU A 233 -8.72 -12.17 -14.98
CA LEU A 233 -9.23 -13.49 -15.40
C LEU A 233 -8.15 -14.57 -15.27
N PHE A 234 -6.92 -14.25 -15.65
CA PHE A 234 -5.79 -15.16 -15.52
C PHE A 234 -5.48 -15.48 -14.05
N TRP A 235 -5.41 -14.47 -13.19
CA TRP A 235 -5.23 -14.68 -11.74
C TRP A 235 -6.38 -15.46 -11.11
N LEU A 236 -7.63 -15.19 -11.50
CA LEU A 236 -8.78 -15.99 -11.05
C LEU A 236 -8.62 -17.46 -11.45
N PHE A 237 -8.27 -17.72 -12.71
CA PHE A 237 -8.03 -19.08 -13.19
C PHE A 237 -6.92 -19.77 -12.38
N LEU A 238 -5.78 -19.10 -12.18
CA LEU A 238 -4.67 -19.66 -11.40
C LEU A 238 -5.06 -19.93 -9.95
N TYR A 239 -5.57 -18.94 -9.22
CA TYR A 239 -5.79 -19.07 -7.78
C TYR A 239 -7.07 -19.82 -7.39
N ARG A 240 -8.08 -19.89 -8.25
CA ARG A 240 -9.37 -20.50 -7.93
C ARG A 240 -9.65 -21.80 -8.68
N ASN A 241 -9.11 -21.98 -9.89
CA ASN A 241 -9.38 -23.20 -10.67
C ASN A 241 -8.26 -24.25 -10.55
N ARG A 242 -7.01 -23.85 -10.34
CA ARG A 242 -5.91 -24.80 -10.10
C ARG A 242 -5.79 -25.13 -8.61
N ARG A 243 -6.34 -26.29 -8.21
CA ARG A 243 -6.33 -26.80 -6.82
C ARG A 243 -4.95 -26.77 -6.14
N SER A 244 -3.85 -26.93 -6.90
CA SER A 244 -2.48 -26.89 -6.35
C SER A 244 -1.86 -25.50 -6.30
N TYR A 245 -2.33 -24.52 -7.09
CA TYR A 245 -1.65 -23.24 -7.23
C TYR A 245 -1.78 -22.36 -5.98
N LYS A 246 -2.92 -22.44 -5.29
CA LYS A 246 -3.12 -21.79 -3.99
C LYS A 246 -2.12 -22.25 -2.92
N ASN A 247 -1.63 -23.50 -3.04
CA ASN A 247 -0.74 -24.14 -2.07
C ASN A 247 0.71 -24.26 -2.57
N SER A 248 1.01 -23.85 -3.81
CA SER A 248 2.29 -24.14 -4.45
C SER A 248 3.39 -23.13 -4.13
N GLY A 249 3.12 -22.11 -3.31
CA GLY A 249 4.13 -21.14 -2.89
C GLY A 249 4.72 -20.29 -4.02
N PHE A 250 4.10 -20.26 -5.21
CA PHE A 250 4.51 -19.42 -6.34
C PHE A 250 4.21 -17.92 -6.13
N SER A 251 4.35 -17.43 -4.89
CA SER A 251 4.61 -16.02 -4.63
C SER A 251 6.12 -15.81 -4.69
N GLN A 252 6.61 -15.39 -5.86
CA GLN A 252 7.83 -14.61 -6.08
C GLN A 252 8.98 -14.83 -5.07
N GLU A 253 9.76 -15.90 -5.27
CA GLU A 253 11.20 -15.86 -5.01
C GLU A 253 11.93 -16.13 -6.34
N ARG A 254 12.33 -15.05 -7.00
CA ARG A 254 13.60 -14.92 -7.72
C ARG A 254 14.06 -13.49 -7.62
#